data_AF-A0A533UQF9-F1
#
_entry.id   AF-A0A533UQF9-F1
#
_cell.length_a   1.000
_cell.length_b   1.000
_cell.length_c   1.000
_cell.angle_alpha   90.00
_cell.angle_beta   90.00
_cell.angle_gamma   90.00
#
_symmetry.space_group_name_H-M   'P 1'
#
loop_
_entity.id
_entity.type
_entity.pdbx_description
1 polymer ?
#
loop_
_entity_poly.entity_id
_entity_poly.type
_entity_poly.pdbx_seq_one_letter_code
_entity_poly.pdbx_strand_id
1 'polypeptide(L)'
;MSEDLIKQIQDLINSGKGDEGRLRQILERLQSGNPLDSSDQEYIGSLTPANTERIDAIIAESADNSILPTSPSFDNSQNKSETYPETRAKSKRIAIAAIVVAVVVVAYLGLDVYAVNALQFRPHSGSQTIISDTELGIKADACNPSYFPVSFNTYEITAFYKSDTIEKATISGSTISPKSSMILDGVFSLNRDALAKFRNENTTFDPTQASIATKVNAPIFGIIPYSVNKEYSVQDFQRIVKEGPPGSYDCR
;
A
#
# COMPACT_ATOMS: atom_id res chain seq x y z
N MET A 1 8.58 -19.44 -32.50
CA MET A 1 9.66 -19.18 -31.51
C MET A 1 9.56 -20.09 -30.27
N SER A 2 8.62 -21.04 -30.20
CA SER A 2 8.42 -21.90 -29.03
C SER A 2 9.20 -23.22 -29.05
N GLU A 3 9.65 -23.72 -30.20
CA GLU A 3 10.26 -25.05 -30.32
C GLU A 3 11.65 -25.14 -29.65
N ASP A 4 12.50 -24.12 -29.80
CA ASP A 4 13.84 -24.11 -29.18
C ASP A 4 13.76 -24.04 -27.65
N LEU A 5 12.77 -23.32 -27.12
CA LEU A 5 12.54 -23.19 -25.68
C LEU A 5 11.98 -24.48 -25.07
N ILE A 6 11.06 -25.14 -25.78
CA ILE A 6 10.54 -26.47 -25.39
C ILE A 6 11.68 -27.48 -25.29
N LYS A 7 12.59 -27.48 -26.27
CA LYS A 7 13.77 -28.37 -26.26
C LYS A 7 14.70 -28.07 -25.09
N GLN A 8 14.96 -26.78 -24.82
CA GLN A 8 15.80 -26.36 -23.71
C GLN A 8 15.23 -26.78 -22.34
N ILE A 9 13.91 -26.67 -22.14
CA ILE A 9 13.26 -27.11 -20.90
C ILE A 9 13.31 -28.63 -20.76
N GLN A 10 13.13 -29.37 -21.87
CA GLN A 10 13.26 -30.82 -21.86
C GLN A 10 14.68 -31.26 -21.45
N ASP A 11 15.71 -30.55 -21.92
CA ASP A 11 17.10 -30.80 -21.54
C ASP A 11 17.37 -30.50 -20.05
N LEU A 12 16.73 -29.47 -19.48
CA LEU A 12 16.80 -29.16 -18.04
C LEU A 12 16.16 -30.25 -17.18
N ILE A 13 15.00 -30.76 -17.59
CA ILE A 13 14.32 -31.89 -16.93
C ILE A 13 15.20 -33.14 -17.00
N ASN A 14 15.72 -33.47 -18.18
CA ASN A 14 16.54 -34.66 -18.38
C ASN A 14 17.89 -34.59 -17.65
N SER A 15 18.43 -33.39 -17.44
CA SER A 15 19.68 -33.16 -16.70
C SER A 15 19.49 -33.03 -15.19
N GLY A 16 18.24 -33.10 -14.69
CA GLY A 16 17.92 -32.95 -13.27
C GLY A 16 18.25 -31.56 -12.72
N LYS A 17 18.31 -30.53 -13.57
CA LYS A 17 18.65 -29.17 -13.18
C LYS A 17 17.39 -28.35 -12.91
N GLY A 18 17.12 -28.13 -11.62
CA GLY A 18 15.98 -27.35 -11.13
C GLY A 18 14.87 -28.20 -10.53
N ASP A 19 13.78 -27.55 -10.14
CA ASP A 19 12.52 -28.16 -9.74
C ASP A 19 11.82 -28.78 -10.95
N GLU A 20 11.81 -30.12 -10.99
CA GLU A 20 11.19 -30.91 -12.05
C GLU A 20 9.68 -30.67 -12.17
N GLY A 21 8.98 -30.51 -11.04
CA GLY A 21 7.53 -30.29 -11.02
C GLY A 21 7.16 -28.97 -11.70
N ARG A 22 7.91 -27.91 -11.39
CA ARG A 22 7.77 -26.60 -12.02
C ARG A 22 8.14 -26.63 -13.50
N LEU A 23 9.24 -27.30 -13.87
CA LEU A 23 9.65 -27.41 -15.27
C LEU A 23 8.62 -28.18 -16.13
N ARG A 24 7.97 -29.21 -15.57
CA ARG A 24 6.88 -29.94 -16.25
C ARG A 24 5.65 -29.07 -16.49
N GLN A 25 5.26 -28.23 -15.52
CA GLN A 25 4.14 -27.29 -15.69
C GLN A 25 4.43 -26.23 -16.77
N ILE A 26 5.67 -25.73 -16.80
CA ILE A 26 6.15 -24.78 -17.82
C ILE A 26 6.11 -25.43 -19.22
N LEU A 27 6.55 -26.68 -19.33
CA LEU A 27 6.54 -27.43 -20.59
C LEU A 27 5.12 -27.63 -21.13
N GLU A 28 4.19 -28.02 -20.25
CA GLU A 28 2.77 -28.23 -20.60
C GLU A 28 2.10 -26.91 -21.07
N ARG A 29 2.42 -25.81 -20.42
CA ARG A 29 1.95 -24.47 -20.80
C ARG A 29 2.44 -24.05 -22.18
N LEU A 30 3.71 -24.32 -22.49
CA LEU A 30 4.28 -24.04 -23.82
C LEU A 30 3.70 -24.95 -24.91
N GLN A 31 3.49 -26.23 -24.63
CA GLN A 31 2.91 -27.18 -25.58
C GLN A 31 1.44 -26.88 -25.88
N SER A 32 0.71 -26.32 -24.92
CA SER A 32 -0.66 -25.81 -25.12
C SER A 32 -0.73 -24.45 -25.85
N GLY A 33 0.42 -23.90 -26.26
CA GLY A 33 0.50 -22.64 -27.02
C GLY A 33 0.33 -21.38 -26.18
N ASN A 34 0.36 -21.51 -24.85
CA ASN A 34 0.23 -20.39 -23.93
C ASN A 34 1.59 -19.72 -23.69
N PRO A 35 1.64 -18.38 -23.55
CA PRO A 35 2.86 -17.67 -23.22
C PRO A 35 3.32 -18.00 -21.78
N LEU A 36 4.62 -17.93 -21.53
CA LEU A 36 5.17 -18.07 -20.18
C LEU A 36 5.01 -16.80 -19.37
N ASP A 37 4.67 -16.98 -18.09
CA ASP A 37 4.70 -15.92 -17.09
C ASP A 37 6.14 -15.44 -16.85
N SER A 38 6.29 -14.17 -16.46
CA SER A 38 7.61 -13.56 -16.19
C SER A 38 8.42 -14.32 -15.13
N SER A 39 7.74 -14.88 -14.12
CA SER A 39 8.35 -15.72 -13.09
C SER A 39 8.98 -17.00 -13.67
N ASP A 40 8.35 -17.61 -14.67
CA ASP A 40 8.86 -18.83 -15.30
C ASP A 40 10.00 -18.53 -16.27
N GLN A 41 9.98 -17.37 -16.92
CA GLN A 41 11.09 -16.89 -17.75
C GLN A 41 12.35 -16.60 -16.91
N GLU A 42 12.20 -15.94 -15.77
CA GLU A 42 13.29 -15.68 -14.83
C GLU A 42 13.86 -16.98 -14.25
N TYR A 43 12.98 -17.91 -13.90
CA TYR A 43 13.35 -19.22 -13.40
C TYR A 43 14.17 -20.03 -14.42
N ILE A 44 13.73 -20.15 -15.68
CA ILE A 44 14.50 -20.80 -16.75
C ILE A 44 15.83 -20.07 -17.01
N GLY A 45 15.81 -18.73 -16.95
CA GLY A 45 17.00 -17.90 -17.10
C GLY A 45 18.06 -18.17 -16.02
N SER A 46 17.64 -18.43 -14.78
CA SER A 46 18.54 -18.78 -13.68
C SER A 46 19.16 -20.18 -13.81
N LEU A 47 18.51 -21.09 -14.55
CA LEU A 47 18.96 -22.46 -14.75
C LEU A 47 19.86 -22.63 -15.98
N THR A 48 19.90 -21.62 -16.85
CA THR A 48 20.69 -21.65 -18.08
C THR A 48 22.02 -20.90 -17.88
N PRO A 49 23.17 -21.48 -18.27
CA PRO A 49 24.49 -20.92 -17.96
C PRO A 49 24.85 -19.62 -18.74
N ALA A 50 23.90 -18.97 -19.41
CA ALA A 50 24.15 -17.80 -20.25
C ALA A 50 24.41 -16.49 -19.47
N ASN A 51 24.36 -16.50 -18.13
CA ASN A 51 24.59 -15.31 -17.29
C ASN A 51 25.80 -15.41 -16.35
N THR A 52 26.59 -16.48 -16.42
CA THR A 52 27.71 -16.71 -15.49
C THR A 52 29.01 -15.99 -15.87
N GLU A 53 29.20 -15.54 -17.12
CA GLU A 53 30.47 -14.90 -17.54
C GLU A 53 30.61 -13.40 -17.20
N ARG A 54 29.63 -12.76 -16.53
CA ARG A 54 29.69 -11.32 -16.22
C ARG A 54 30.14 -10.96 -14.81
N ILE A 55 30.28 -11.93 -13.90
CA ILE A 55 30.62 -11.64 -12.50
C ILE A 55 32.11 -11.82 -12.20
N ASP A 56 32.84 -12.60 -13.01
CA ASP A 56 34.27 -12.85 -12.79
C ASP A 56 35.20 -11.72 -13.28
N ALA A 57 34.68 -10.71 -14.00
CA ALA A 57 35.48 -9.61 -14.56
C ALA A 57 35.55 -8.33 -13.69
N ILE A 58 34.86 -8.28 -12.54
CA ILE A 58 34.72 -7.03 -11.73
C ILE A 58 35.67 -7.01 -10.51
N ILE A 59 36.30 -8.13 -10.14
CA ILE A 59 37.08 -8.22 -8.88
C ILE A 59 38.61 -8.04 -9.07
N ALA A 60 39.13 -7.95 -10.29
CA ALA A 60 40.58 -7.89 -10.54
C ALA A 60 41.04 -6.61 -11.23
N GLU A 61 40.99 -5.45 -10.55
CA GLU A 61 42.01 -4.37 -10.65
C GLU A 61 41.57 -3.16 -9.82
N SER A 62 41.98 -3.12 -8.55
CA SER A 62 42.12 -1.85 -7.82
C SER A 62 43.37 -1.91 -6.97
N ALA A 63 44.49 -1.45 -7.54
CA ALA A 63 45.67 -1.03 -6.80
C ALA A 63 46.47 0.00 -7.63
N ASP A 64 46.71 1.16 -7.01
CA ASP A 64 47.73 2.17 -7.35
C ASP A 64 47.48 3.04 -8.60
N ASN A 65 47.70 4.36 -8.64
CA ASN A 65 48.54 5.22 -7.82
C ASN A 65 48.09 6.71 -7.91
N SER A 66 48.59 7.54 -6.99
CA SER A 66 48.28 8.97 -6.77
C SER A 66 48.90 9.95 -7.79
N ILE A 67 48.35 11.18 -7.86
CA ILE A 67 49.00 12.53 -7.79
C ILE A 67 48.32 13.62 -8.68
N LEU A 68 48.00 14.76 -8.05
CA LEU A 68 47.51 16.07 -8.54
C LEU A 68 48.68 16.97 -9.06
N PRO A 69 48.54 18.26 -9.46
CA PRO A 69 47.42 19.06 -10.02
C PRO A 69 47.83 19.76 -11.35
N THR A 70 46.91 20.49 -12.01
CA THR A 70 47.12 21.85 -12.57
C THR A 70 45.79 22.39 -13.18
N SER A 71 45.35 23.56 -12.72
CA SER A 71 44.41 24.50 -13.41
C SER A 71 45.24 25.51 -14.23
N PRO A 72 44.74 26.31 -15.21
CA PRO A 72 43.37 26.86 -15.38
C PRO A 72 42.84 26.75 -16.84
N SER A 73 41.57 27.04 -17.16
CA SER A 73 41.07 28.37 -17.54
C SER A 73 39.63 28.28 -18.06
N PHE A 74 38.89 29.37 -17.90
CA PHE A 74 37.57 29.65 -18.49
C PHE A 74 37.61 29.61 -20.03
N ASP A 75 36.58 29.06 -20.68
CA ASP A 75 35.89 29.80 -21.75
C ASP A 75 34.43 29.33 -21.91
N ASN A 76 33.61 30.31 -22.23
CA ASN A 76 32.17 30.28 -22.34
C ASN A 76 31.86 30.19 -23.84
N SER A 77 31.07 29.22 -24.28
CA SER A 77 30.42 29.32 -25.59
C SER A 77 29.13 28.52 -25.65
N GLN A 78 28.05 29.31 -25.73
CA GLN A 78 26.79 28.93 -26.33
C GLN A 78 27.00 28.26 -27.69
N ASN A 79 26.28 27.17 -27.93
CA ASN A 79 25.69 26.75 -29.20
C ASN A 79 25.37 25.25 -29.04
N LYS A 80 24.26 24.70 -29.49
CA LYS A 80 23.15 25.15 -30.33
C LYS A 80 22.26 23.90 -30.35
N SER A 81 20.96 24.10 -30.27
CA SER A 81 20.01 23.03 -30.52
C SER A 81 20.22 22.53 -31.95
N GLU A 82 20.75 21.32 -32.09
CA GLU A 82 20.72 20.56 -33.34
C GLU A 82 20.04 19.22 -33.06
N THR A 83 18.73 19.24 -33.28
CA THR A 83 17.95 18.05 -33.60
C THR A 83 18.51 17.46 -34.89
N TYR A 84 19.09 16.25 -34.83
CA TYR A 84 19.21 15.37 -35.99
C TYR A 84 18.52 14.02 -35.68
N PRO A 85 17.76 13.44 -36.64
CA PRO A 85 16.79 12.40 -36.34
C PRO A 85 17.42 11.02 -36.52
N GLU A 86 17.88 10.39 -35.43
CA GLU A 86 18.39 9.03 -35.51
C GLU A 86 18.22 8.23 -34.22
N THR A 87 16.98 8.09 -33.70
CA THR A 87 16.76 7.19 -32.54
C THR A 87 15.31 6.71 -32.38
N ARG A 88 14.55 6.53 -33.48
CA ARG A 88 13.12 6.17 -33.43
C ARG A 88 12.82 4.80 -32.79
N ALA A 89 13.77 3.85 -32.80
CA ALA A 89 13.58 2.51 -32.21
C ALA A 89 14.02 2.41 -30.73
N LYS A 90 15.14 3.07 -30.35
CA LYS A 90 15.60 3.13 -28.95
C LYS A 90 14.68 4.02 -28.09
N SER A 91 14.22 5.14 -28.64
CA SER A 91 13.23 6.04 -28.00
C SER A 91 11.92 5.31 -27.68
N LYS A 92 11.40 4.46 -28.58
CA LYS A 92 10.17 3.68 -28.34
C LYS A 92 10.34 2.65 -27.22
N ARG A 93 11.48 1.95 -27.14
CA ARG A 93 11.75 0.98 -26.07
C ARG A 93 11.93 1.66 -24.72
N ILE A 94 12.61 2.81 -24.68
CA ILE A 94 12.76 3.63 -23.46
C ILE A 94 11.41 4.19 -23.02
N ALA A 95 10.59 4.67 -23.96
CA ALA A 95 9.24 5.16 -23.66
C ALA A 95 8.33 4.05 -23.12
N ILE A 96 8.36 2.85 -23.71
CA ILE A 96 7.60 1.69 -23.21
C ILE A 96 8.07 1.31 -21.80
N ALA A 97 9.39 1.22 -21.58
CA ALA A 97 9.94 0.91 -20.26
C ALA A 97 9.54 1.96 -19.22
N ALA A 98 9.59 3.25 -19.56
CA ALA A 98 9.15 4.33 -18.68
C ALA A 98 7.66 4.25 -18.34
N ILE A 99 6.81 3.90 -19.32
CA ILE A 99 5.37 3.68 -19.09
C ILE A 99 5.14 2.49 -18.17
N VAL A 100 5.82 1.36 -18.39
CA VAL A 100 5.69 0.17 -17.54
C VAL A 100 6.11 0.49 -16.11
N VAL A 101 7.24 1.17 -15.92
CA VAL A 101 7.69 1.61 -14.59
C VAL A 101 6.66 2.54 -13.96
N ALA A 102 6.11 3.50 -14.70
CA ALA A 102 5.09 4.40 -14.18
C ALA A 102 3.80 3.66 -13.76
N VAL A 103 3.34 2.68 -14.56
CA VAL A 103 2.15 1.87 -14.24
C VAL A 103 2.40 1.02 -12.99
N VAL A 104 3.57 0.38 -12.89
CA VAL A 104 3.95 -0.42 -11.71
C VAL A 104 3.99 0.46 -10.47
N VAL A 105 4.62 1.63 -10.54
CA VAL A 105 4.66 2.58 -9.41
C VAL A 105 3.24 2.97 -9.00
N VAL A 106 2.39 3.41 -9.93
CA VAL A 106 1.00 3.81 -9.63
C VAL A 106 0.20 2.65 -9.03
N ALA A 107 0.38 1.42 -9.53
CA ALA A 107 -0.28 0.24 -8.97
C ALA A 107 0.15 0.00 -7.50
N TYR A 108 1.45 0.13 -7.18
CA TYR A 108 1.94 0.04 -5.81
C TYR A 108 1.40 1.17 -4.92
N LEU A 109 1.32 2.42 -5.42
CA LEU A 109 0.72 3.54 -4.66
C LEU A 109 -0.74 3.23 -4.27
N GLY A 110 -1.48 2.55 -5.16
CA GLY A 110 -2.88 2.19 -4.94
C GLY A 110 -3.09 1.16 -3.84
N LEU A 111 -2.09 0.33 -3.51
CA LEU A 111 -2.22 -0.73 -2.52
C LEU A 111 -2.37 -0.19 -1.10
N ASP A 112 -1.58 0.80 -0.69
CA ASP A 112 -1.69 1.44 0.62
C ASP A 112 -3.07 2.10 0.80
N VAL A 113 -3.51 2.83 -0.23
CA VAL A 113 -4.82 3.49 -0.24
C VAL A 113 -5.94 2.46 -0.14
N TYR A 114 -5.84 1.37 -0.90
CA TYR A 114 -6.79 0.26 -0.85
C TYR A 114 -6.84 -0.39 0.53
N ALA A 115 -5.69 -0.73 1.11
CA ALA A 115 -5.61 -1.40 2.41
C ALA A 115 -6.19 -0.53 3.54
N VAL A 116 -5.91 0.78 3.54
CA VAL A 116 -6.49 1.71 4.52
C VAL A 116 -8.00 1.87 4.33
N ASN A 117 -8.48 1.96 3.10
CA ASN A 117 -9.93 2.06 2.86
C ASN A 117 -10.70 0.78 3.26
N ALA A 118 -10.01 -0.37 3.24
CA ALA A 118 -10.52 -1.67 3.64
C ALA A 118 -10.44 -1.95 5.14
N LEU A 119 -9.78 -1.10 5.95
CA LEU A 119 -9.71 -1.26 7.40
C LEU A 119 -11.11 -1.35 8.02
N GLN A 120 -11.24 -2.30 8.95
CA GLN A 120 -12.47 -2.55 9.69
C GLN A 120 -12.24 -2.27 11.17
N PHE A 121 -13.17 -1.56 11.81
CA PHE A 121 -13.08 -1.20 13.22
C PHE A 121 -14.33 -1.67 13.96
N ARG A 122 -14.16 -2.15 15.18
CA ARG A 122 -15.27 -2.39 16.12
C ARG A 122 -14.84 -2.07 17.55
N PRO A 123 -15.78 -1.71 18.45
CA PRO A 123 -15.49 -1.59 19.87
C PRO A 123 -14.95 -2.91 20.43
N HIS A 124 -13.89 -2.85 21.23
CA HIS A 124 -13.39 -4.01 21.96
C HIS A 124 -14.23 -4.22 23.22
N SER A 125 -14.65 -5.45 23.50
CA SER A 125 -15.38 -5.78 24.72
C SER A 125 -14.46 -5.63 25.94
N GLY A 126 -14.85 -4.84 26.93
CA GLY A 126 -14.07 -4.69 28.16
C GLY A 126 -14.42 -3.45 28.96
N SER A 127 -13.66 -3.22 30.03
CA SER A 127 -13.81 -2.04 30.88
C SER A 127 -13.32 -0.78 30.18
N GLN A 128 -14.12 0.28 30.25
CA GLN A 128 -13.69 1.63 29.91
C GLN A 128 -13.01 2.25 31.13
N THR A 129 -12.09 3.20 30.90
CA THR A 129 -11.43 3.94 31.98
C THR A 129 -11.94 5.36 31.99
N ILE A 130 -12.27 5.90 33.16
CA ILE A 130 -12.66 7.31 33.27
C ILE A 130 -11.38 8.14 33.32
N ILE A 131 -11.22 9.06 32.37
CA ILE A 131 -10.09 9.98 32.31
C ILE A 131 -10.48 11.32 32.96
N SER A 132 -11.68 11.83 32.63
CA SER A 132 -12.26 13.04 33.21
C SER A 132 -13.79 13.00 33.11
N ASP A 133 -14.52 14.04 33.57
CA ASP A 133 -15.99 14.06 33.46
C ASP A 133 -16.50 14.03 32.01
N THR A 134 -15.63 14.28 31.03
CA THR A 134 -15.97 14.28 29.61
C THR A 134 -15.09 13.40 28.76
N GLU A 135 -14.19 12.64 29.37
CA GLU A 135 -13.26 11.78 28.63
C GLU A 135 -13.22 10.36 29.20
N LEU A 136 -13.26 9.39 28.29
CA LEU A 136 -13.20 7.97 28.59
C LEU A 136 -12.11 7.31 27.76
N GLY A 137 -11.24 6.54 28.39
CA GLY A 137 -10.33 5.64 27.70
C GLY A 137 -11.11 4.42 27.20
N ILE A 138 -10.99 4.16 25.90
CA ILE A 138 -11.69 3.10 25.17
C ILE A 138 -10.68 2.19 24.47
N LYS A 139 -11.14 1.00 24.08
CA LYS A 139 -10.38 0.08 23.22
C LYS A 139 -11.19 -0.29 22.00
N ALA A 140 -10.52 -0.45 20.87
CA ALA A 140 -11.13 -0.86 19.61
C ALA A 140 -10.31 -1.98 18.97
N ASP A 141 -11.00 -2.96 18.36
CA ASP A 141 -10.37 -3.92 17.48
C ASP A 141 -10.26 -3.30 16.08
N ALA A 142 -9.05 -3.26 15.54
CA ALA A 142 -8.79 -2.91 14.15
C ALA A 142 -8.40 -4.17 13.37
N CYS A 143 -9.02 -4.39 12.21
CA CYS A 143 -8.77 -5.53 11.32
C CYS A 143 -8.27 -5.03 9.97
N ASN A 144 -7.19 -5.65 9.50
CA ASN A 144 -6.70 -5.53 8.14
C ASN A 144 -7.10 -6.76 7.33
N PRO A 145 -8.19 -6.70 6.55
CA PRO A 145 -8.64 -7.83 5.73
C PRO A 145 -7.83 -7.96 4.43
N SER A 146 -6.89 -7.04 4.14
CA SER A 146 -6.12 -7.07 2.90
C SER A 146 -4.95 -8.07 2.98
N TYR A 147 -4.36 -8.37 1.82
CA TYR A 147 -3.15 -9.20 1.70
C TYR A 147 -1.84 -8.39 1.84
N PHE A 148 -1.95 -7.10 2.17
CA PHE A 148 -0.82 -6.19 2.30
C PHE A 148 -0.81 -5.61 3.72
N PRO A 149 0.36 -5.26 4.28
CA PRO A 149 0.41 -4.56 5.55
C PRO A 149 -0.26 -3.19 5.40
N VAL A 150 -0.90 -2.71 6.47
CA VAL A 150 -1.52 -1.40 6.50
C VAL A 150 -0.98 -0.61 7.68
N SER A 151 -0.61 0.64 7.44
CA SER A 151 -0.15 1.56 8.48
C SER A 151 -1.02 2.80 8.49
N PHE A 152 -1.44 3.22 9.67
CA PHE A 152 -2.20 4.45 9.86
C PHE A 152 -1.81 5.11 11.19
N ASN A 153 -2.02 6.42 11.28
CA ASN A 153 -1.63 7.24 12.42
C ASN A 153 -2.76 7.36 13.44
N THR A 154 -3.98 7.64 12.97
CA THR A 154 -5.15 7.76 13.83
C THR A 154 -6.42 7.34 13.10
N TYR A 155 -7.40 6.86 13.87
CA TYR A 155 -8.77 6.69 13.44
C TYR A 155 -9.69 7.53 14.32
N GLU A 156 -10.45 8.43 13.71
CA GLU A 156 -11.34 9.37 14.39
C GLU A 156 -12.80 9.06 14.04
N ILE A 157 -13.67 9.09 15.03
CA ILE A 157 -15.12 9.03 14.88
C ILE A 157 -15.67 10.31 15.50
N THR A 158 -16.36 11.12 14.72
CA THR A 158 -16.92 12.40 15.17
C THR A 158 -18.43 12.38 14.96
N ALA A 159 -19.20 12.64 16.00
CA ALA A 159 -20.65 12.83 15.85
C ALA A 159 -20.99 14.31 15.82
N PHE A 160 -21.93 14.66 14.96
CA PHE A 160 -22.42 16.01 14.75
C PHE A 160 -23.92 16.06 15.01
N TYR A 161 -24.39 17.18 15.55
CA TYR A 161 -25.80 17.51 15.66
C TYR A 161 -25.99 18.96 15.25
N LYS A 162 -26.86 19.25 14.27
CA LYS A 162 -27.03 20.62 13.71
C LYS A 162 -25.68 21.28 13.34
N SER A 163 -24.75 20.49 12.81
CA SER A 163 -23.36 20.89 12.46
C SER A 163 -22.41 21.16 13.64
N ASP A 164 -22.87 21.15 14.90
CA ASP A 164 -21.98 21.20 16.06
C ASP A 164 -21.43 19.80 16.36
N THR A 165 -20.11 19.69 16.59
CA THR A 165 -19.50 18.45 17.08
C THR A 165 -19.91 18.22 18.53
N ILE A 166 -20.57 17.10 18.80
CA ILE A 166 -21.05 16.75 20.15
C ILE A 166 -20.14 15.76 20.86
N GLU A 167 -19.45 14.90 20.11
CA GLU A 167 -18.53 13.91 20.64
C GLU A 167 -17.48 13.53 19.60
N LYS A 168 -16.31 13.10 20.09
CA LYS A 168 -15.21 12.61 19.27
C LYS A 168 -14.50 11.46 19.95
N ALA A 169 -14.38 10.33 19.26
CA ALA A 169 -13.48 9.24 19.62
C ALA A 169 -12.22 9.30 18.76
N THR A 170 -11.05 9.17 19.36
CA THR A 170 -9.76 9.11 18.69
C THR A 170 -9.04 7.83 19.10
N ILE A 171 -8.80 6.95 18.14
CA ILE A 171 -8.10 5.67 18.31
C ILE A 171 -6.69 5.83 17.75
N SER A 172 -5.71 5.37 18.52
CA SER A 172 -4.30 5.40 18.13
C SER A 172 -4.05 4.45 16.96
N GLY A 173 -3.24 4.87 16.00
CA GLY A 173 -2.88 4.04 14.86
C GLY A 173 -1.69 3.13 15.12
N SER A 174 -1.50 2.16 14.22
CA SER A 174 -0.41 1.19 14.24
C SER A 174 -0.20 0.61 12.84
N THR A 175 0.78 -0.27 12.70
CA THR A 175 0.94 -1.14 11.52
C THR A 175 0.30 -2.49 11.81
N ILE A 176 -0.67 -2.90 10.99
CA ILE A 176 -1.39 -4.17 11.11
C ILE A 176 -1.00 -5.06 9.94
N SER A 177 -0.54 -6.28 10.26
CA SER A 177 -0.16 -7.29 9.28
C SER A 177 -1.32 -7.70 8.37
N PRO A 178 -1.05 -8.23 7.17
CA PRO A 178 -2.08 -8.82 6.31
C PRO A 178 -2.96 -9.82 7.07
N LYS A 179 -4.27 -9.82 6.78
CA LYS A 179 -5.25 -10.78 7.31
C LYS A 179 -5.21 -10.93 8.84
N SER A 180 -4.99 -9.83 9.56
CA SER A 180 -4.83 -9.86 11.02
C SER A 180 -5.57 -8.72 11.71
N SER A 181 -5.74 -8.86 13.03
CA SER A 181 -6.37 -7.85 13.88
C SER A 181 -5.48 -7.47 15.07
N MET A 182 -5.70 -6.26 15.60
CA MET A 182 -4.99 -5.71 16.75
C MET A 182 -5.95 -4.90 17.61
N ILE A 183 -5.76 -4.94 18.93
CA ILE A 183 -6.48 -4.09 19.89
C ILE A 183 -5.71 -2.78 20.01
N LEU A 184 -6.42 -1.66 19.84
CA LEU A 184 -5.86 -0.31 19.88
C LEU A 184 -6.55 0.51 20.98
N ASP A 185 -5.76 1.31 21.67
CA ASP A 185 -6.25 2.23 22.69
C ASP A 185 -6.72 3.55 22.05
N GLY A 186 -7.75 4.13 22.65
CA GLY A 186 -8.29 5.41 22.22
C GLY A 186 -8.91 6.21 23.35
N VAL A 187 -9.30 7.44 23.03
CA VAL A 187 -9.98 8.36 23.94
C VAL A 187 -11.27 8.81 23.29
N PHE A 188 -12.37 8.64 24.01
CA PHE A 188 -13.66 9.25 23.72
C PHE A 188 -13.77 10.57 24.48
N SER A 189 -14.25 11.62 23.83
CA SER A 189 -14.39 12.97 24.38
C SER A 189 -15.75 13.56 24.05
N LEU A 190 -16.38 14.21 25.04
CA LEU A 190 -17.65 14.93 24.89
C LEU A 190 -17.40 16.43 24.77
N ASN A 191 -18.12 17.09 23.87
CA ASN A 191 -18.11 18.55 23.77
C ASN A 191 -19.10 19.16 24.77
N ARG A 192 -18.57 19.69 25.88
CA ARG A 192 -19.36 20.33 26.95
C ARG A 192 -20.22 21.49 26.43
N ASP A 193 -19.67 22.31 25.54
CA ASP A 193 -20.34 23.50 25.04
C ASP A 193 -21.54 23.13 24.17
N ALA A 194 -21.37 22.14 23.28
CA ALA A 194 -22.48 21.63 22.47
C ALA A 194 -23.59 20.99 23.32
N LEU A 195 -23.21 20.24 24.37
CA LEU A 195 -24.16 19.68 25.33
C LEU A 195 -24.90 20.74 26.14
N ALA A 196 -24.23 21.83 26.51
CA ALA A 196 -24.85 22.95 27.22
C ALA A 196 -25.86 23.69 26.34
N LYS A 197 -25.53 23.95 25.07
CA LYS A 197 -26.47 24.53 24.09
C LYS A 197 -27.73 23.67 23.95
N PHE A 198 -27.56 22.35 23.78
CA PHE A 198 -28.69 21.42 23.63
C PHE A 198 -29.64 21.43 24.84
N ARG A 199 -29.10 21.47 26.08
CA ARG A 199 -29.94 21.58 27.28
C ARG A 199 -30.73 22.89 27.34
N ASN A 200 -30.14 23.98 26.87
CA ASN A 200 -30.75 25.30 26.94
C ASN A 200 -31.83 25.51 25.87
N GLU A 201 -31.74 24.83 24.73
CA GLU A 201 -32.70 24.98 23.63
C GLU A 201 -34.07 24.33 23.91
N ASN A 202 -34.20 23.48 24.94
CA ASN A 202 -35.45 22.79 25.30
C ASN A 202 -36.15 22.09 24.10
N THR A 203 -35.37 21.74 23.07
CA THR A 203 -35.83 21.07 21.87
C THR A 203 -35.61 19.56 21.99
N THR A 204 -36.60 18.78 21.56
CA THR A 204 -36.47 17.33 21.44
C THR A 204 -35.36 16.99 20.43
N PHE A 205 -34.54 15.98 20.74
CA PHE A 205 -33.50 15.50 19.82
C PHE A 205 -34.12 14.99 18.51
N ASP A 206 -33.68 15.55 17.39
CA ASP A 206 -34.08 15.12 16.05
C ASP A 206 -32.95 14.30 15.40
N PRO A 207 -33.08 12.97 15.29
CA PRO A 207 -32.01 12.12 14.75
C PRO A 207 -31.70 12.40 13.28
N THR A 208 -32.58 13.08 12.54
CA THR A 208 -32.34 13.45 11.13
C THR A 208 -31.31 14.57 10.99
N GLN A 209 -31.06 15.32 12.06
CA GLN A 209 -30.06 16.38 12.13
C GLN A 209 -28.72 15.91 12.69
N ALA A 210 -28.60 14.60 12.95
CA ALA A 210 -27.39 13.97 13.46
C ALA A 210 -26.65 13.20 12.36
N SER A 211 -25.32 13.29 12.36
CA SER A 211 -24.46 12.54 11.44
C SER A 211 -23.19 12.07 12.14
N ILE A 212 -22.57 11.03 11.58
CA ILE A 212 -21.29 10.51 12.04
C ILE A 212 -20.31 10.64 10.88
N ALA A 213 -19.14 11.23 11.12
CA ALA A 213 -18.01 11.15 10.21
C ALA A 213 -16.91 10.31 10.82
N THR A 214 -16.30 9.45 10.00
CA THR A 214 -15.08 8.75 10.36
C THR A 214 -13.93 9.20 9.49
N LYS A 215 -12.73 9.23 10.08
CA LYS A 215 -11.51 9.68 9.41
C LYS A 215 -10.34 8.78 9.79
N VAL A 216 -9.73 8.13 8.82
CA VAL A 216 -8.47 7.41 9.01
C VAL A 216 -7.35 8.26 8.44
N ASN A 217 -6.45 8.74 9.29
CA ASN A 217 -5.22 9.42 8.86
C ASN A 217 -4.13 8.37 8.68
N ALA A 218 -3.50 8.33 7.51
CA ALA A 218 -2.46 7.36 7.21
C ALA A 218 -1.34 7.99 6.36
N PRO A 219 -0.12 7.45 6.41
CA PRO A 219 0.94 7.84 5.49
C PRO A 219 1.05 6.87 4.31
N ILE A 220 1.09 7.37 3.08
CA ILE A 220 1.51 6.59 1.91
C ILE A 220 3.03 6.45 1.98
N PHE A 221 3.55 5.21 1.93
CA PHE A 221 4.98 4.90 2.13
C PHE A 221 5.61 5.48 3.40
N GLY A 222 4.83 5.70 4.46
CA GLY A 222 5.36 6.23 5.72
C GLY A 222 5.71 7.72 5.73
N ILE A 223 5.61 8.42 4.58
CA ILE A 223 6.05 9.83 4.46
C ILE A 223 4.97 10.79 3.95
N ILE A 224 4.02 10.36 3.13
CA ILE A 224 3.04 11.27 2.51
C ILE A 224 1.72 11.16 3.28
N PRO A 225 1.32 12.15 4.09
CA PRO A 225 0.08 12.08 4.84
C PRO A 225 -1.15 12.16 3.92
N TYR A 226 -2.13 11.30 4.16
CA TYR A 226 -3.45 11.36 3.55
C TYR A 226 -4.51 10.94 4.56
N SER A 227 -5.77 11.18 4.19
CA SER A 227 -6.90 10.77 5.03
C SER A 227 -8.04 10.20 4.20
N VAL A 228 -8.65 9.13 4.69
CA VAL A 228 -9.90 8.58 4.16
C VAL A 228 -11.03 9.02 5.08
N ASN A 229 -11.96 9.81 4.53
CA ASN A 229 -13.14 10.29 5.25
C ASN A 229 -14.38 9.54 4.77
N LYS A 230 -15.26 9.15 5.70
CA LYS A 230 -16.56 8.54 5.39
C LYS A 230 -17.62 9.20 6.26
N GLU A 231 -18.77 9.50 5.68
CA GLU A 231 -19.93 10.04 6.40
C GLU A 231 -21.06 9.03 6.42
N TYR A 232 -21.77 8.99 7.55
CA TYR A 232 -22.83 8.03 7.82
C TYR A 232 -24.02 8.73 8.48
N SER A 233 -25.22 8.24 8.20
CA SER A 233 -26.34 8.44 9.11
C SER A 233 -26.06 7.74 10.44
N VAL A 234 -26.69 8.19 11.51
CA VAL A 234 -26.57 7.53 12.83
C VAL A 234 -27.01 6.06 12.75
N GLN A 235 -28.06 5.76 11.99
CA GLN A 235 -28.61 4.41 11.85
C GLN A 235 -27.67 3.49 11.08
N ASP A 236 -27.03 3.99 10.02
CA ASP A 236 -26.05 3.20 9.25
C ASP A 236 -24.79 2.94 10.08
N PHE A 237 -24.29 3.97 10.79
CA PHE A 237 -23.12 3.80 11.64
C PHE A 237 -23.38 2.79 12.76
N GLN A 238 -24.53 2.86 13.45
CA GLN A 238 -24.90 1.89 14.48
C GLN A 238 -24.95 0.46 13.95
N ARG A 239 -25.43 0.28 12.71
CA ARG A 239 -25.43 -1.04 12.05
C ARG A 239 -24.01 -1.52 11.81
N ILE A 240 -23.15 -0.68 11.25
CA ILE A 240 -21.74 -1.02 10.98
C ILE A 240 -20.98 -1.36 12.27
N VAL A 241 -21.22 -0.63 13.35
CA VAL A 241 -20.57 -0.90 14.64
C VAL A 241 -21.05 -2.21 15.27
N LYS A 242 -22.34 -2.54 15.14
CA LYS A 242 -22.93 -3.75 15.72
C LYS A 242 -22.65 -5.01 14.90
N GLU A 243 -22.79 -4.91 13.59
CA GLU A 243 -22.79 -6.04 12.65
C GLU A 243 -21.47 -6.15 11.87
N GLY A 244 -20.62 -5.14 11.94
CA GLY A 244 -19.48 -4.97 11.03
C GLY A 244 -19.92 -4.34 9.70
N PRO A 245 -18.96 -3.95 8.84
CA PRO A 245 -19.29 -3.59 7.46
C PRO A 245 -19.92 -4.78 6.72
N PRO A 246 -20.78 -4.54 5.71
CA PRO A 246 -21.37 -5.61 4.91
C PRO A 246 -20.26 -6.46 4.29
N GLY A 247 -20.24 -7.76 4.61
CA GLY A 247 -19.13 -8.66 4.30
C GLY A 247 -18.56 -9.43 5.51
N SER A 248 -18.97 -9.08 6.73
CA SER A 248 -18.48 -9.62 8.01
C SER A 248 -17.09 -9.12 8.42
N TYR A 249 -16.78 -9.24 9.71
CA TYR A 249 -15.45 -8.91 10.24
C TYR A 249 -14.48 -10.01 9.82
N ASP A 250 -13.66 -9.74 8.81
CA ASP A 250 -12.97 -10.78 8.03
C ASP A 250 -11.69 -11.33 8.67
N CYS A 251 -11.18 -10.71 9.74
CA CYS A 251 -9.94 -11.16 10.40
C CYS A 251 -10.18 -12.22 11.49
N ARG A 252 -11.10 -13.16 11.25
CA ARG A 252 -11.38 -14.30 12.14
C ARG A 252 -10.68 -15.57 11.71
#